data_AF-A0A9D1KCD3-F1
#
_entry.id   AF-A0A9D1KCD3-F1
#
_cell.length_a   1.000
_cell.length_b   1.000
_cell.length_c   1.000
_cell.angle_alpha   90.00
_cell.angle_beta   90.00
_cell.angle_gamma   90.00
#
_symmetry.space_group_name_H-M   'P 1'
#
loop_
_entity.id
_entity.type
_entity.pdbx_description
1 polymer ?
#
loop_
_entity_poly.entity_id
_entity_poly.type
_entity_poly.pdbx_seq_one_letter_code
_entity_poly.pdbx_strand_id
1 'polypeptide(L)'
;MNTEEKKSITVEQEKTIKKISTVIMIVIIVIGVLVTTDIILVTKVGVGPFLAINTKTYDDGGTKEYYGLGYKVIKYNQVVGRRDTVIGSWFMKYNTTPKTFTIRDLAYSIINDNNNHVGEFIRLTGTISNKSNKNNIITLTFKDDIEGKYNLTVKAELLSDNIRDLEKEDSISLIGVVTSYSNKTLTIENVFAE
;
A
#
# COMPACT_ATOMS: atom_id res chain seq x y z
N MET A 1 29.91 28.03 -45.40
CA MET A 1 30.57 27.96 -44.08
C MET A 1 29.71 28.80 -43.15
N ASN A 2 28.73 28.18 -42.49
CA ASN A 2 27.78 28.88 -41.61
C ASN A 2 28.41 29.03 -40.24
N THR A 3 28.76 30.26 -39.88
CA THR A 3 29.28 30.60 -38.57
C THR A 3 28.10 30.69 -37.61
N GLU A 4 27.97 29.72 -36.71
CA GLU A 4 27.01 29.78 -35.59
C GLU A 4 27.41 30.94 -34.66
N GLU A 5 26.61 32.01 -34.64
CA GLU A 5 26.71 33.04 -33.61
C GLU A 5 26.31 32.45 -32.26
N LYS A 6 27.29 32.14 -31.42
CA LYS A 6 27.06 31.88 -29.98
C LYS A 6 26.57 33.17 -29.33
N LYS A 7 25.27 33.24 -29.07
CA LYS A 7 24.61 34.30 -28.30
C LYS A 7 25.22 34.35 -26.89
N SER A 8 26.05 35.34 -26.61
CA SER A 8 26.66 35.55 -25.29
C SER A 8 25.65 36.17 -24.32
N ILE A 9 25.50 35.55 -23.15
CA ILE A 9 24.60 36.04 -22.10
C ILE A 9 25.29 37.23 -21.41
N THR A 10 24.58 38.36 -21.27
CA THR A 10 25.14 39.54 -20.57
C THR A 10 25.08 39.37 -19.06
N VAL A 11 25.99 40.04 -18.33
CA VAL A 11 26.08 39.98 -16.85
C VAL A 11 24.75 40.31 -16.15
N GLU A 12 23.94 41.18 -16.74
CA GLU A 12 22.61 41.57 -16.23
C GLU A 12 21.56 40.46 -16.43
N GLN A 13 21.62 39.75 -17.57
CA GLN A 13 20.80 38.56 -17.82
C GLN A 13 21.15 37.43 -16.85
N GLU A 14 22.44 37.19 -16.56
CA GLU A 14 22.87 36.19 -15.59
C GLU A 14 22.31 36.47 -14.18
N LYS A 15 22.35 37.73 -13.73
CA LYS A 15 21.80 38.13 -12.41
C LYS A 15 20.29 37.88 -12.33
N THR A 16 19.56 38.15 -13.41
CA THR A 16 18.11 37.95 -13.47
C THR A 16 17.77 36.46 -13.46
N ILE A 17 18.47 35.65 -14.25
CA ILE A 17 18.32 34.19 -14.27
C ILE A 17 18.62 33.58 -12.89
N LYS A 18 19.68 34.02 -12.23
CA LYS A 18 20.03 33.55 -10.87
C LYS A 18 18.92 33.87 -9.87
N LYS A 19 18.38 35.10 -9.88
CA LYS A 19 17.24 35.48 -9.01
C LYS A 19 16.01 34.61 -9.24
N ILE A 20 15.61 34.42 -10.50
CA ILE A 20 14.44 33.59 -10.85
C ILE A 20 14.67 32.14 -10.42
N SER A 21 15.86 31.59 -10.69
CA SER A 21 16.24 30.24 -10.27
C SER A 21 16.17 30.07 -8.75
N THR A 22 16.68 31.04 -7.99
CA THR A 22 16.59 31.03 -6.52
C THR A 22 15.14 31.03 -6.03
N VAL A 23 14.27 31.85 -6.62
CA VAL A 23 12.85 31.88 -6.26
C VAL A 23 12.18 30.53 -6.57
N ILE A 24 12.44 29.96 -7.75
CA ILE A 24 11.92 28.64 -8.12
C ILE A 24 12.38 27.57 -7.14
N MET A 25 13.66 27.57 -6.74
CA MET A 25 14.19 26.61 -5.78
C MET A 25 13.49 26.71 -4.42
N ILE A 26 13.26 27.93 -3.92
CA ILE A 26 12.53 28.16 -2.66
C ILE A 26 11.11 27.61 -2.76
N VAL A 27 10.41 27.87 -3.86
CA VAL A 27 9.05 27.36 -4.08
C VAL A 27 9.01 25.83 -4.09
N ILE A 28 9.96 25.17 -4.75
CA ILE A 28 10.05 23.69 -4.76
C ILE A 28 10.27 23.15 -3.34
N ILE A 29 11.14 23.77 -2.54
CA ILE A 29 11.38 23.35 -1.15
C ILE A 29 10.09 23.48 -0.34
N VAL A 30 9.39 24.61 -0.43
CA VAL A 30 8.14 24.83 0.31
C VAL A 30 7.10 23.78 -0.08
N ILE A 31 6.90 23.52 -1.38
CA ILE A 31 5.98 22.47 -1.85
C ILE A 31 6.40 21.10 -1.31
N GLY A 32 7.70 20.78 -1.33
CA GLY A 32 8.24 19.53 -0.79
C GLY A 32 7.92 19.35 0.69
N VAL A 33 8.04 20.40 1.50
CA VAL A 33 7.70 20.36 2.94
C VAL A 33 6.19 20.13 3.14
N LEU A 34 5.34 20.79 2.35
CA LEU A 34 3.89 20.61 2.42
C LEU A 34 3.45 19.19 2.05
N VAL A 35 4.01 18.63 0.96
CA VAL A 35 3.70 17.26 0.52
C VAL A 35 4.20 16.24 1.54
N THR A 36 5.41 16.41 2.06
CA THR A 36 5.98 15.47 3.05
C THR A 36 5.23 15.49 4.38
N THR A 37 4.73 16.64 4.81
CA THR A 37 3.88 16.71 6.01
C THR A 37 2.61 15.91 5.82
N ASP A 38 1.89 16.05 4.71
CA ASP A 38 0.70 15.24 4.44
C ASP A 38 1.01 13.73 4.40
N ILE A 39 2.11 13.32 3.75
CA ILE A 39 2.52 11.91 3.71
C ILE A 39 2.75 11.38 5.13
N ILE A 40 3.41 12.15 6.00
CA ILE A 40 3.65 11.75 7.40
C ILE A 40 2.33 11.65 8.17
N LEU A 41 1.41 12.61 8.02
CA LEU A 41 0.11 12.58 8.68
C LEU A 41 -0.67 11.31 8.30
N VAL A 42 -0.70 10.99 7.01
CA VAL A 42 -1.41 9.82 6.50
C VAL A 42 -0.76 8.51 6.93
N THR A 43 0.56 8.39 6.79
CA THR A 43 1.27 7.11 7.01
C THR A 43 1.55 6.81 8.48
N LYS A 44 1.83 7.82 9.31
CA LYS A 44 2.24 7.60 10.71
C LYS A 44 1.13 7.89 11.72
N VAL A 45 0.28 8.86 11.44
CA VAL A 45 -0.75 9.32 12.38
C VAL A 45 -2.13 8.74 12.03
N GLY A 46 -2.31 8.23 10.81
CA GLY A 46 -3.56 7.61 10.35
C GLY A 46 -4.71 8.60 10.14
N VAL A 47 -4.44 9.89 10.31
CA VAL A 47 -5.37 10.97 9.96
C VAL A 47 -5.31 11.22 8.46
N GLY A 48 -6.41 11.71 7.88
CA GLY A 48 -6.42 12.09 6.47
C GLY A 48 -5.38 13.17 6.17
N PRO A 49 -4.96 13.32 4.90
CA PRO A 49 -4.07 14.41 4.51
C PRO A 49 -4.75 15.75 4.83
N PHE A 50 -3.98 16.73 5.33
CA PHE A 50 -4.50 18.01 5.79
C PHE A 50 -4.62 19.01 4.63
N LEU A 51 -3.65 19.02 3.71
CA LEU A 51 -3.62 19.97 2.58
C LEU A 51 -4.20 19.39 1.29
N ALA A 52 -4.53 18.10 1.27
CA ALA A 52 -5.20 17.48 0.13
C ALA A 52 -6.71 17.69 0.19
N ILE A 53 -7.32 17.90 -0.98
CA ILE A 53 -8.75 18.15 -1.11
C ILE A 53 -9.47 16.81 -1.21
N ASN A 54 -10.49 16.59 -0.37
CA ASN A 54 -11.39 15.45 -0.54
C ASN A 54 -12.21 15.65 -1.82
N THR A 55 -12.05 14.73 -2.77
CA THR A 55 -12.69 14.78 -4.08
C THR A 55 -13.88 13.84 -4.19
N LYS A 56 -13.82 12.68 -3.52
CA LYS A 56 -14.89 11.68 -3.57
C LYS A 56 -14.97 10.92 -2.25
N THR A 57 -16.21 10.62 -1.87
CA THR A 57 -16.51 9.65 -0.83
C THR A 57 -17.38 8.57 -1.46
N TYR A 58 -16.96 7.31 -1.35
CA TYR A 58 -17.64 6.17 -1.94
C TYR A 58 -18.65 5.58 -0.95
N ASP A 59 -19.72 5.01 -1.49
CA ASP A 59 -20.78 4.34 -0.72
C ASP A 59 -20.46 2.85 -0.49
N ASP A 60 -19.22 2.56 -0.11
CA ASP A 60 -18.71 1.21 0.16
C ASP A 60 -18.49 0.95 1.65
N GLY A 61 -18.94 1.88 2.51
CA GLY A 61 -18.53 2.01 3.91
C GLY A 61 -17.83 3.34 4.21
N GLY A 62 -17.58 4.15 3.17
CA GLY A 62 -17.10 5.53 3.32
C GLY A 62 -15.63 5.70 2.95
N THR A 63 -15.13 4.94 1.97
CA THR A 63 -13.80 5.19 1.39
C THR A 63 -13.70 6.63 0.90
N LYS A 64 -12.57 7.29 1.17
CA LYS A 64 -12.35 8.70 0.78
C LYS A 64 -11.15 8.83 -0.15
N GLU A 65 -11.31 9.65 -1.18
CA GLU A 65 -10.27 9.96 -2.17
C GLU A 65 -9.87 11.43 -2.09
N TYR A 66 -8.58 11.67 -1.92
CA TYR A 66 -8.00 13.00 -1.76
C TYR A 66 -6.98 13.28 -2.86
N TYR A 67 -7.01 14.50 -3.39
CA TYR A 67 -5.99 15.01 -4.31
C TYR A 67 -5.13 16.06 -3.61
N GLY A 68 -3.83 15.76 -3.50
CA GLY A 68 -2.82 16.71 -3.06
C GLY A 68 -1.98 17.23 -4.23
N LEU A 69 -0.95 18.01 -3.93
CA LEU A 69 -0.04 18.54 -4.94
C LEU A 69 0.89 17.44 -5.47
N GLY A 70 0.54 16.86 -6.63
CA GLY A 70 1.31 15.82 -7.30
C GLY A 70 1.08 14.39 -6.80
N TYR A 71 0.14 14.19 -5.86
CA TYR A 71 -0.17 12.87 -5.31
C TYR A 71 -1.68 12.70 -5.04
N LYS A 72 -2.12 11.44 -4.93
CA LYS A 72 -3.46 11.04 -4.54
C LYS A 72 -3.40 10.14 -3.32
N VAL A 73 -4.36 10.28 -2.42
CA VAL A 73 -4.56 9.38 -1.27
C VAL A 73 -5.93 8.73 -1.40
N ILE A 74 -5.99 7.41 -1.24
CA ILE A 74 -7.25 6.68 -1.11
C ILE A 74 -7.24 6.00 0.25
N LYS A 75 -8.13 6.45 1.14
CA LYS A 75 -8.33 5.88 2.46
C LYS A 75 -9.53 4.93 2.39
N TYR A 76 -9.26 3.64 2.19
CA TYR A 76 -10.29 2.63 2.07
C TYR A 76 -10.97 2.40 3.41
N ASN A 77 -12.29 2.24 3.38
CA ASN A 77 -13.09 1.89 4.55
C ASN A 77 -14.27 1.01 4.14
N GLN A 78 -13.99 -0.06 3.40
CA GLN A 78 -15.04 -0.96 2.97
C GLN A 78 -15.69 -1.66 4.17
N VAL A 79 -17.01 -1.89 4.11
CA VAL A 79 -17.74 -2.66 5.14
C VAL A 79 -17.18 -4.09 5.23
N VAL A 80 -16.97 -4.72 4.07
CA VAL A 80 -16.31 -6.01 3.92
C VAL A 80 -15.22 -5.85 2.87
N GLY A 81 -13.96 -6.06 3.24
CA GLY A 81 -12.82 -5.98 2.34
C GLY A 81 -11.75 -4.98 2.77
N ARG A 82 -11.39 -4.06 1.87
CA ARG A 82 -10.19 -3.23 1.99
C ARG A 82 -10.37 -2.07 2.99
N ARG A 83 -9.43 -1.92 3.94
CA ARG A 83 -9.45 -0.85 4.98
C ARG A 83 -8.10 -0.15 5.20
N ASP A 84 -7.17 -0.29 4.27
CA ASP A 84 -5.86 0.38 4.28
C ASP A 84 -5.94 1.80 3.68
N THR A 85 -4.82 2.51 3.76
CA THR A 85 -4.64 3.79 3.07
C THR A 85 -3.49 3.70 2.09
N VAL A 86 -3.74 4.09 0.84
CA VAL A 86 -2.74 4.08 -0.23
C VAL A 86 -2.45 5.50 -0.67
N ILE A 87 -1.17 5.79 -0.87
CA ILE A 87 -0.67 7.03 -1.46
C ILE A 87 -0.02 6.69 -2.79
N GLY A 88 -0.32 7.47 -3.83
CA GLY A 88 0.24 7.24 -5.15
C GLY A 88 0.15 8.48 -6.05
N SER A 89 0.37 8.28 -7.34
CA SER A 89 0.22 9.34 -8.34
C SER A 89 -1.26 9.72 -8.54
N TRP A 90 -1.52 10.88 -9.16
CA TRP A 90 -2.87 11.30 -9.53
C TRP A 90 -3.63 10.31 -10.42
N PHE A 91 -2.91 9.47 -11.16
CA PHE A 91 -3.50 8.47 -12.04
C PHE A 91 -3.90 7.17 -11.33
N MET A 92 -3.55 7.04 -10.04
CA MET A 92 -3.97 5.90 -9.23
C MET A 92 -5.50 5.83 -9.21
N LYS A 93 -6.02 4.64 -9.54
CA LYS A 93 -7.45 4.36 -9.56
C LYS A 93 -7.87 3.70 -8.26
N TYR A 94 -9.08 4.01 -7.83
CA TYR A 94 -9.79 3.25 -6.83
C TYR A 94 -9.98 1.80 -7.31
N ASN A 95 -9.55 0.83 -6.50
CA ASN A 95 -9.65 -0.58 -6.79
C ASN A 95 -9.96 -1.38 -5.53
N THR A 96 -11.06 -2.11 -5.58
CA THR A 96 -11.60 -2.96 -4.51
C THR A 96 -11.59 -4.44 -4.86
N THR A 97 -11.05 -4.82 -6.02
CA THR A 97 -10.97 -6.23 -6.42
C THR A 97 -9.69 -6.84 -5.85
N PRO A 98 -9.77 -7.85 -4.97
CA PRO A 98 -8.60 -8.52 -4.43
C PRO A 98 -7.96 -9.42 -5.50
N LYS A 99 -6.63 -9.50 -5.50
CA LYS A 99 -5.92 -10.53 -6.27
C LYS A 99 -6.08 -11.88 -5.57
N THR A 100 -6.48 -12.91 -6.29
CA THR A 100 -6.73 -14.23 -5.68
C THR A 100 -5.48 -15.10 -5.78
N PHE A 101 -5.09 -15.72 -4.67
CA PHE A 101 -3.97 -16.65 -4.57
C PHE A 101 -4.34 -17.85 -3.71
N THR A 102 -3.79 -19.02 -4.03
CA THR A 102 -3.66 -20.10 -3.05
C THR A 102 -2.40 -19.86 -2.21
N ILE A 103 -2.32 -20.43 -1.00
CA ILE A 103 -1.10 -20.32 -0.18
C ILE A 103 0.16 -20.85 -0.88
N ARG A 104 0.00 -21.87 -1.73
CA ARG A 104 1.07 -22.42 -2.57
C ARG A 104 1.50 -21.41 -3.63
N ASP A 105 0.54 -20.84 -4.36
CA ASP A 105 0.85 -19.88 -5.44
C ASP A 105 1.50 -18.62 -4.89
N LEU A 106 1.05 -18.14 -3.73
CA LEU A 106 1.65 -17.01 -3.02
C LEU A 106 3.08 -17.31 -2.58
N ALA A 107 3.35 -18.52 -2.12
CA ALA A 107 4.71 -18.92 -1.75
C ALA A 107 5.65 -18.94 -2.97
N TYR A 108 5.16 -19.41 -4.13
CA TYR A 108 5.92 -19.39 -5.37
C TYR A 108 6.15 -17.98 -5.89
N SER A 109 5.14 -17.10 -5.88
CA SER A 109 5.28 -15.72 -6.38
C SER A 109 6.29 -14.92 -5.56
N ILE A 110 6.31 -15.09 -4.24
CA ILE A 110 7.29 -14.40 -3.38
C ILE A 110 8.72 -14.76 -3.73
N ILE A 111 8.99 -16.03 -4.04
CA ILE A 111 10.34 -16.52 -4.27
C ILE A 111 10.77 -16.38 -5.73
N ASN A 112 9.91 -16.77 -6.67
CA ASN A 112 10.23 -16.80 -8.09
C ASN A 112 10.12 -15.41 -8.73
N ASP A 113 9.08 -14.64 -8.38
CA ASP A 113 8.86 -13.31 -8.94
C ASP A 113 9.55 -12.22 -8.11
N ASN A 114 10.16 -12.59 -6.99
CA ASN A 114 10.80 -11.68 -6.03
C ASN A 114 9.86 -10.54 -5.59
N ASN A 115 8.56 -10.85 -5.44
CA ASN A 115 7.53 -9.90 -5.05
C ASN A 115 6.96 -10.27 -3.68
N ASN A 116 7.20 -9.43 -2.67
CA ASN A 116 6.71 -9.68 -1.32
C ASN A 116 5.21 -9.34 -1.12
N HIS A 117 4.54 -8.85 -2.16
CA HIS A 117 3.12 -8.46 -2.18
C HIS A 117 2.72 -7.42 -1.11
N VAL A 118 3.68 -6.73 -0.47
CA VAL A 118 3.39 -5.73 0.56
C VAL A 118 2.61 -4.55 -0.03
N GLY A 119 1.50 -4.20 0.60
CA GLY A 119 0.54 -3.19 0.13
C GLY A 119 -0.48 -3.72 -0.88
N GLU A 120 -0.39 -4.99 -1.29
CA GLU A 120 -1.40 -5.59 -2.18
C GLU A 120 -2.62 -6.05 -1.39
N PHE A 121 -3.80 -5.82 -1.98
CA PHE A 121 -5.07 -6.35 -1.50
C PHE A 121 -5.30 -7.72 -2.13
N ILE A 122 -5.34 -8.75 -1.29
CA ILE A 122 -5.36 -10.15 -1.73
C ILE A 122 -6.52 -10.94 -1.11
N ARG A 123 -6.96 -11.96 -1.85
CA ARG A 123 -7.82 -13.04 -1.39
C ARG A 123 -6.96 -14.30 -1.36
N LEU A 124 -6.76 -14.85 -0.18
CA LEU A 124 -5.93 -16.01 0.06
C LEU A 124 -6.80 -17.22 0.44
N THR A 125 -6.69 -18.31 -0.30
CA THR A 125 -7.34 -19.58 0.07
C THR A 125 -6.33 -20.56 0.64
N GLY A 126 -6.66 -21.19 1.76
CA GLY A 126 -5.83 -22.25 2.35
C GLY A 126 -6.48 -22.91 3.55
N THR A 127 -5.73 -23.81 4.18
CA THR A 127 -6.18 -24.54 5.37
C THR A 127 -5.62 -23.93 6.65
N ILE A 128 -6.46 -23.87 7.69
CA ILE A 128 -6.08 -23.30 8.98
C ILE A 128 -5.11 -24.23 9.71
N SER A 129 -3.89 -23.76 9.95
CA SER A 129 -2.88 -24.52 10.71
C SER A 129 -2.98 -24.24 12.21
N ASN A 130 -3.22 -22.98 12.58
CA ASN A 130 -3.36 -22.56 13.98
C ASN A 130 -4.29 -21.35 14.10
N LYS A 131 -4.93 -21.21 15.26
CA LYS A 131 -5.87 -20.16 15.60
C LYS A 131 -5.57 -19.62 17.00
N SER A 132 -5.46 -18.30 17.11
CA SER A 132 -5.29 -17.60 18.38
C SER A 132 -6.52 -16.75 18.69
N ASN A 133 -7.39 -17.27 19.56
CA ASN A 133 -8.63 -16.58 19.99
C ASN A 133 -8.36 -15.31 20.81
N LYS A 134 -7.20 -15.19 21.45
CA LYS A 134 -6.88 -14.01 22.29
C LYS A 134 -6.54 -12.77 21.46
N ASN A 135 -5.99 -12.98 20.26
CA ASN A 135 -5.46 -11.90 19.43
C ASN A 135 -6.19 -11.79 18.09
N ASN A 136 -7.24 -12.57 17.88
CA ASN A 136 -7.95 -12.68 16.61
C ASN A 136 -7.06 -13.01 15.40
N ILE A 137 -6.10 -13.93 15.57
CA ILE A 137 -5.12 -14.29 14.53
C ILE A 137 -5.36 -15.71 14.01
N ILE A 138 -5.45 -15.85 12.68
CA ILE A 138 -5.42 -17.14 11.97
C ILE A 138 -4.04 -17.31 11.34
N THR A 139 -3.44 -18.49 11.52
CA THR A 139 -2.17 -18.86 10.88
C THR A 139 -2.41 -19.94 9.85
N LEU A 140 -1.95 -19.68 8.63
CA LEU A 140 -1.88 -20.67 7.56
C LEU A 140 -0.41 -20.98 7.32
N THR A 141 -0.09 -22.25 7.12
CA THR A 141 1.29 -22.67 6.88
C THR A 141 1.33 -23.57 5.67
N PHE A 142 2.15 -23.19 4.70
CA PHE A 142 2.54 -24.04 3.60
C PHE A 142 3.97 -24.52 3.84
N LYS A 143 4.17 -25.83 3.82
CA LYS A 143 5.48 -26.47 3.85
C LYS A 143 5.66 -27.24 2.56
N ASP A 144 6.76 -26.98 1.87
CA ASP A 144 7.10 -27.72 0.65
C ASP A 144 8.01 -28.90 1.00
N ASP A 145 7.84 -30.01 0.27
CA ASP A 145 8.60 -31.25 0.44
C ASP A 145 10.05 -31.08 -0.07
N ILE A 146 10.32 -30.06 -0.89
CA ILE A 146 11.63 -29.75 -1.47
C ILE A 146 12.41 -28.80 -0.53
N GLU A 147 13.09 -29.37 0.46
CA GLU A 147 14.03 -28.69 1.40
C GLU A 147 13.47 -27.43 2.09
N GLY A 148 12.14 -27.27 2.12
CA GLY A 148 11.50 -26.10 2.71
C GLY A 148 11.83 -24.76 2.03
N LYS A 149 12.25 -24.78 0.75
CA LYS A 149 12.54 -23.56 -0.02
C LYS A 149 11.35 -22.62 0.00
N TYR A 150 10.16 -23.14 -0.31
CA TYR A 150 8.90 -22.41 -0.44
C TYR A 150 8.04 -22.41 0.82
N ASN A 151 8.62 -22.68 1.99
CA ASN A 151 7.86 -22.57 3.24
C ASN A 151 7.33 -21.16 3.41
N LEU A 152 6.03 -21.03 3.64
CA LEU A 152 5.36 -19.74 3.86
C LEU A 152 4.44 -19.86 5.07
N THR A 153 4.60 -18.96 6.02
CA THR A 153 3.65 -18.79 7.13
C THR A 153 2.88 -17.50 6.90
N VAL A 154 1.56 -17.58 6.80
CA VAL A 154 0.69 -16.41 6.71
C VAL A 154 0.02 -16.20 8.05
N LYS A 155 0.21 -15.01 8.64
CA LYS A 155 -0.50 -14.54 9.83
C LYS A 155 -1.57 -13.56 9.38
N ALA A 156 -2.82 -13.89 9.63
CA ALA A 156 -3.98 -13.08 9.29
C ALA A 156 -4.60 -12.52 10.57
N GLU A 157 -4.65 -11.19 10.70
CA GLU A 157 -5.29 -10.49 11.81
C GLU A 157 -6.70 -10.08 11.41
N LEU A 158 -7.71 -10.68 12.07
CA LEU A 158 -9.12 -10.51 11.71
C LEU A 158 -9.73 -9.26 12.37
N LEU A 159 -10.63 -8.61 11.65
CA LEU A 159 -11.36 -7.42 12.13
C LEU A 159 -12.52 -7.73 13.08
N SER A 160 -13.07 -8.94 13.02
CA SER A 160 -14.28 -9.34 13.75
C SER A 160 -14.04 -10.56 14.64
N ASP A 161 -14.71 -10.58 15.80
CA ASP A 161 -14.67 -11.66 16.80
C ASP A 161 -15.32 -12.98 16.36
N ASN A 162 -15.80 -13.08 15.11
CA ASN A 162 -16.45 -14.27 14.53
C ASN A 162 -15.48 -15.40 14.18
N ILE A 163 -14.42 -15.57 14.97
CA ILE A 163 -13.50 -16.70 14.83
C ILE A 163 -14.13 -17.96 15.43
N ARG A 164 -15.23 -17.85 16.18
CA ARG A 164 -15.78 -18.93 17.01
C ARG A 164 -16.15 -20.20 16.23
N ASP A 165 -16.50 -20.08 14.95
CA ASP A 165 -17.01 -21.19 14.15
C ASP A 165 -15.96 -21.84 13.23
N LEU A 166 -14.71 -21.38 13.27
CA LEU A 166 -13.62 -21.92 12.44
C LEU A 166 -12.81 -22.97 13.20
N GLU A 167 -12.78 -24.20 12.67
CA GLU A 167 -11.98 -25.30 13.20
C GLU A 167 -10.62 -25.41 12.50
N LYS A 168 -9.71 -26.15 13.12
CA LYS A 168 -8.41 -26.46 12.53
C LYS A 168 -8.64 -27.38 11.33
N GLU A 169 -7.86 -27.21 10.26
CA GLU A 169 -7.99 -27.96 8.98
C GLU A 169 -9.15 -27.53 8.07
N ASP A 170 -10.00 -26.60 8.51
CA ASP A 170 -11.01 -26.01 7.64
C ASP A 170 -10.35 -25.24 6.48
N SER A 171 -10.94 -25.39 5.29
CA SER A 171 -10.61 -24.57 4.13
C SER A 171 -11.31 -23.22 4.25
N ILE A 172 -10.54 -22.14 4.20
CA ILE A 172 -11.04 -20.78 4.39
C ILE A 172 -10.55 -19.85 3.29
N SER A 173 -11.37 -18.83 2.95
CA SER A 173 -10.94 -17.72 2.13
C SER A 173 -10.73 -16.48 3.00
N LEU A 174 -9.54 -15.89 2.93
CA LEU A 174 -9.17 -14.70 3.69
C LEU A 174 -8.98 -13.53 2.74
N ILE A 175 -9.66 -12.42 3.00
CA ILE A 175 -9.54 -11.19 2.22
C ILE A 175 -8.91 -10.13 3.10
N GLY A 176 -7.77 -9.59 2.67
CA GLY A 176 -7.06 -8.57 3.45
C GLY A 176 -5.90 -7.94 2.71
N VAL A 177 -5.17 -7.07 3.41
CA VAL A 177 -4.02 -6.34 2.84
C VAL A 177 -2.73 -6.85 3.47
N VAL A 178 -1.75 -7.15 2.64
CA VAL A 178 -0.43 -7.58 3.11
C VAL A 178 0.31 -6.38 3.68
N THR A 179 0.66 -6.40 4.96
CA THR A 179 1.33 -5.26 5.63
C THR A 179 2.83 -5.47 5.79
N SER A 180 3.26 -6.72 5.94
CA SER A 180 4.68 -7.03 6.09
C SER A 180 5.03 -8.43 5.60
N TYR A 181 6.28 -8.57 5.19
CA TYR A 181 6.89 -9.85 4.88
C TYR A 181 8.31 -9.88 5.44
N SER A 182 8.59 -10.85 6.32
CA SER A 182 9.91 -11.05 6.91
C SER A 182 10.10 -12.50 7.32
N ASN A 183 11.30 -13.05 7.12
CA ASN A 183 11.65 -14.42 7.52
C ASN A 183 10.60 -15.47 7.11
N LYS A 184 10.16 -15.44 5.84
CA LYS A 184 9.13 -16.36 5.29
C LYS A 184 7.77 -16.29 6.01
N THR A 185 7.54 -15.22 6.75
CA THR A 185 6.28 -14.91 7.42
C THR A 185 5.67 -13.69 6.75
N LEU A 186 4.45 -13.85 6.27
CA LEU A 186 3.64 -12.80 5.65
C LEU A 186 2.52 -12.42 6.61
N THR A 187 2.38 -11.13 6.90
CA THR A 187 1.31 -10.61 7.75
C THR A 187 0.25 -9.94 6.89
N ILE A 188 -1.00 -10.34 7.09
CA ILE A 188 -2.17 -9.74 6.49
C ILE A 188 -2.99 -9.14 7.61
N GLU A 189 -3.28 -7.85 7.50
CA GLU A 189 -4.13 -7.14 8.46
C GLU A 189 -5.48 -6.83 7.83
N ASN A 190 -6.42 -6.44 8.69
CA ASN A 190 -7.77 -6.08 8.30
C ASN A 190 -8.49 -7.23 7.59
N VAL A 191 -8.30 -8.45 8.08
CA VAL A 191 -8.74 -9.65 7.38
C VAL A 191 -10.22 -9.93 7.64
N PHE A 192 -10.94 -10.20 6.55
CA PHE A 192 -12.27 -10.78 6.53
C PHE A 192 -12.18 -12.25 6.13
N ALA A 193 -12.81 -13.11 6.91
CA ALA A 193 -12.94 -14.53 6.63
C ALA A 193 -14.28 -14.81 5.93
N GLU A 194 -14.21 -15.51 4.80
CA GLU A 194 -15.35 -16.06 4.03
C GLU A 194 -15.29 -17.60 4.02
#